data_AF-A0A3N1WBY7-F1
#
_entry.id   AF-A0A3N1WBY7-F1
#
_cell.length_a   1.000
_cell.length_b   1.000
_cell.length_c   1.000
_cell.angle_alpha   90.00
_cell.angle_beta   90.00
_cell.angle_gamma   90.00
#
_symmetry.space_group_name_H-M   'P 1'
#
loop_
_entity.id
_entity.type
_entity.pdbx_description
1 polymer ?
#
loop_
_entity_poly.entity_id
_entity_poly.type
_entity_poly.pdbx_seq_one_letter_code
_entity_poly.pdbx_strand_id
1 'polypeptide(L)'
;MKKEFEVVFTTNPTSEDIYGEILYDSQILCRLIKTEVEVEEVEIEFFFDQIVLEREAERRFPLRDFMNILQEVEGELIRWLKNINHVEEI
;
A
#
# COMPACT_ATOMS: atom_id res chain seq x y z
N MET A 1 -5.55 18.45 14.63
CA MET A 1 -5.27 18.09 13.23
C MET A 1 -6.39 17.19 12.74
N LYS A 2 -6.84 17.35 11.49
CA LYS A 2 -7.71 16.33 10.89
C LYS A 2 -6.88 15.07 10.70
N LYS A 3 -7.44 13.92 11.03
CA LYS A 3 -6.81 12.63 10.74
C LYS A 3 -6.97 12.40 9.23
N GLU A 4 -5.88 12.10 8.56
CA GLU A 4 -5.83 11.94 7.11
C GLU A 4 -5.17 10.61 6.79
N PHE A 5 -5.54 10.05 5.64
CA PHE A 5 -4.86 8.89 5.10
C PHE A 5 -3.56 9.34 4.44
N GLU A 6 -2.52 8.54 4.61
CA GLU A 6 -1.22 8.72 3.98
C GLU A 6 -0.86 7.43 3.23
N VAL A 7 -0.11 7.56 2.13
CA VAL A 7 0.36 6.41 1.35
C VAL A 7 1.85 6.52 1.16
N VAL A 8 2.57 5.43 1.41
CA VAL A 8 4.01 5.31 1.16
C VAL A 8 4.26 4.17 0.19
N PHE A 9 4.85 4.50 -0.96
CA PHE A 9 5.28 3.50 -1.94
C PHE A 9 6.74 3.12 -1.72
N THR A 10 7.04 1.83 -1.81
CA THR A 10 8.40 1.31 -1.61
C THR A 10 8.56 -0.03 -2.31
N THR A 11 9.81 -0.44 -2.50
CA THR A 11 10.21 -1.71 -3.11
C THR A 11 10.99 -2.52 -2.08
N ASN A 12 10.94 -3.84 -2.18
CA ASN A 12 11.75 -4.68 -1.33
C ASN A 12 13.07 -4.89 -2.06
N PRO A 13 14.24 -4.50 -1.51
CA PRO A 13 15.50 -4.72 -2.22
C PRO A 13 15.84 -6.22 -2.41
N THR A 14 15.10 -7.12 -1.75
CA THR A 14 15.30 -8.57 -1.80
C THR A 14 14.19 -9.33 -2.53
N SER A 15 13.12 -8.67 -2.96
CA SER A 15 12.09 -9.25 -3.83
C SER A 15 11.69 -8.26 -4.92
N GLU A 16 11.23 -8.72 -6.08
CA GLU A 16 10.70 -7.85 -7.15
C GLU A 16 9.33 -7.25 -6.78
N ASP A 17 8.96 -7.28 -5.50
CA ASP A 17 7.68 -6.79 -5.03
C ASP A 17 7.73 -5.28 -4.85
N ILE A 18 6.74 -4.63 -5.45
CA ILE A 18 6.40 -3.24 -5.16
C ILE A 18 5.20 -3.20 -4.22
N TYR A 19 5.19 -2.26 -3.30
CA TYR A 19 4.09 -2.15 -2.35
C TYR A 19 3.76 -0.70 -2.00
N GLY A 20 2.48 -0.49 -1.69
CA GLY A 20 1.93 0.76 -1.17
C GLY A 20 1.37 0.52 0.23
N GLU A 21 1.97 1.15 1.23
CA GLU A 21 1.50 1.10 2.61
C GLU A 21 0.49 2.22 2.85
N ILE A 22 -0.69 1.88 3.36
CA ILE A 22 -1.75 2.83 3.69
C ILE A 22 -1.71 3.07 5.19
N LEU A 23 -1.51 4.32 5.57
CA LEU A 23 -1.46 4.77 6.95
C LEU A 23 -2.65 5.66 7.26
N TYR A 24 -3.06 5.66 8.52
CA TYR A 24 -4.03 6.63 9.05
C TYR A 24 -3.51 7.16 10.36
N ASP A 25 -3.25 8.46 10.43
CA ASP A 25 -2.66 9.09 11.62
C ASP A 25 -1.38 8.32 12.04
N SER A 26 -0.43 8.15 11.09
CA SER A 26 0.84 7.43 11.26
C SER A 26 0.75 5.94 11.67
N GLN A 27 -0.45 5.37 11.79
CA GLN A 27 -0.65 3.94 12.00
C GLN A 27 -0.76 3.23 10.65
N ILE A 28 0.09 2.24 10.40
CA ILE A 28 -0.03 1.37 9.22
C ILE A 28 -1.30 0.52 9.38
N LEU A 29 -2.21 0.61 8.41
CA LEU A 29 -3.46 -0.16 8.40
C LEU A 29 -3.30 -1.46 7.60
N CYS A 30 -2.77 -1.33 6.39
CA CYS A 30 -2.56 -2.43 5.46
C CYS A 30 -1.49 -2.05 4.44
N ARG A 31 -1.04 -3.06 3.71
CA ARG A 31 -0.14 -2.95 2.57
C ARG A 31 -0.83 -3.54 1.35
N LEU A 32 -0.82 -2.81 0.23
CA LEU A 32 -1.11 -3.38 -1.07
C LEU A 32 0.20 -3.83 -1.72
N ILE A 33 0.23 -5.05 -2.23
CA ILE A 33 1.44 -5.69 -2.76
C ILE A 33 1.16 -6.10 -4.21
N LYS A 34 2.12 -5.83 -5.09
CA LYS A 34 2.11 -6.32 -6.46
C LYS A 34 3.45 -6.97 -6.75
N THR A 35 3.41 -8.25 -7.13
CA THR A 35 4.59 -9.03 -7.52
C THR A 35 4.73 -9.02 -9.05
N GLU A 36 5.94 -9.20 -9.57
CA GLU A 36 6.15 -9.36 -11.02
C GLU A 36 5.58 -10.69 -11.55
N VAL A 37 5.57 -11.72 -10.70
CA VAL A 37 5.18 -13.08 -11.05
C VAL A 37 3.68 -13.18 -11.38
N GLU A 38 2.84 -12.42 -10.68
CA GLU A 38 1.39 -12.44 -10.87
C GLU A 38 0.94 -11.17 -11.57
N VAL A 39 0.96 -11.19 -12.90
CA VAL A 39 0.86 -10.01 -13.79
C VAL A 39 -0.34 -9.10 -13.49
N GLU A 40 -1.46 -9.60 -12.96
CA GLU A 40 -2.69 -8.83 -12.78
C GLU A 40 -3.24 -8.73 -11.35
N GLU A 41 -2.67 -9.44 -10.36
CA GLU A 41 -3.26 -9.47 -9.02
C GLU A 41 -2.51 -8.54 -8.06
N VAL A 42 -3.23 -7.57 -7.47
CA VAL A 42 -2.78 -6.78 -6.33
C VAL A 42 -3.37 -7.41 -5.08
N GLU A 43 -2.51 -7.87 -4.18
CA GLU A 43 -2.92 -8.46 -2.92
C GLU A 43 -2.98 -7.41 -1.80
N ILE A 44 -3.82 -7.65 -0.79
CA ILE A 44 -3.88 -6.83 0.42
C ILE A 44 -3.41 -7.64 1.62
N GLU A 45 -2.37 -7.13 2.28
CA GLU A 45 -1.83 -7.64 3.53
C GLU A 45 -2.29 -6.76 4.71
N PHE A 46 -2.89 -7.38 5.73
CA PHE A 46 -3.21 -6.71 6.99
C PHE A 46 -2.16 -7.05 8.03
N PHE A 47 -1.70 -6.05 8.78
CA PHE A 47 -0.76 -6.28 9.87
C PHE A 47 -1.53 -6.72 11.13
N PHE A 48 -1.38 -8.00 11.48
CA PHE A 48 -1.99 -8.62 12.66
C PHE A 48 -1.09 -8.57 13.91
N ASP A 49 0.20 -8.32 13.73
CA ASP A 49 1.16 -8.32 14.83
C ASP A 49 1.32 -6.94 15.47
N GLN A 50 1.43 -6.98 16.79
CA GLN A 50 1.48 -5.88 17.74
C GLN A 50 2.58 -4.87 17.39
N ILE A 51 2.27 -3.88 16.56
CA ILE A 51 2.96 -2.60 16.70
C ILE A 51 2.59 -2.10 18.10
N VAL A 52 3.58 -1.94 18.97
CA VAL A 52 3.40 -1.17 20.20
C VAL A 52 3.15 0.26 19.76
N LEU A 53 1.88 0.59 19.56
CA LEU A 53 1.48 1.94 19.22
C LEU A 53 1.62 2.78 20.47
N GLU A 54 2.27 3.94 20.34
CA GLU A 54 2.37 4.93 21.42
C GLU A 54 0.99 5.44 21.87
N ARG A 55 -0.04 5.22 21.05
CA ARG A 55 -1.45 5.57 21.27
C ARG A 55 -2.37 4.43 20.87
N GLU A 56 -3.59 4.43 21.39
CA GLU A 56 -4.60 3.44 20.98
C GLU A 56 -4.83 3.51 19.46
N ALA A 57 -4.83 2.34 18.81
CA ALA A 57 -5.13 2.20 17.39
C ALA A 57 -6.47 2.86 17.04
N GLU A 58 -6.50 3.65 15.97
CA GLU A 58 -7.79 4.09 15.45
C GLU A 58 -8.50 2.88 14.85
N ARG A 59 -9.70 2.59 15.32
CA ARG A 59 -10.48 1.42 14.86
C ARG A 59 -11.63 1.79 13.93
N ARG A 60 -11.79 3.08 13.62
CA ARG A 60 -12.89 3.58 12.78
C ARG A 60 -12.42 4.76 11.94
N PHE A 61 -12.74 4.70 10.66
CA PHE A 61 -12.47 5.75 9.68
C PHE A 61 -13.58 5.69 8.60
N PRO A 62 -13.75 6.74 7.77
CA PRO A 62 -14.80 6.74 6.76
C PRO A 62 -14.57 5.64 5.70
N LEU A 63 -15.56 4.74 5.55
CA LEU A 63 -15.47 3.60 4.63
C LEU A 63 -15.22 4.05 3.19
N ARG A 64 -15.93 5.07 2.72
CA ARG A 64 -15.82 5.53 1.34
C ARG A 64 -14.41 6.06 1.03
N ASP A 65 -13.83 6.79 1.97
CA ASP A 65 -12.49 7.34 1.81
C ASP A 65 -11.45 6.21 1.79
N PHE A 66 -11.62 5.19 2.64
CA PHE A 66 -10.76 4.01 2.62
C PHE A 66 -10.88 3.19 1.33
N MET A 67 -12.10 3.00 0.80
CA MET A 67 -12.28 2.32 -0.48
C MET A 67 -11.66 3.09 -1.65
N ASN A 68 -11.77 4.42 -1.65
CA ASN A 68 -11.16 5.25 -2.68
C ASN A 68 -9.63 5.13 -2.65
N ILE A 69 -9.02 5.19 -1.46
CA ILE A 69 -7.55 5.10 -1.36
C ILE A 69 -7.04 3.73 -1.77
N LEU A 70 -7.77 2.65 -1.45
CA LEU A 70 -7.41 1.31 -1.94
C LEU A 70 -7.37 1.26 -3.48
N GLN A 71 -8.40 1.80 -4.14
CA GLN A 71 -8.49 1.84 -5.60
C GLN A 71 -7.41 2.73 -6.23
N GLU A 72 -7.09 3.86 -5.60
CA GLU A 72 -6.02 4.75 -6.06
C GLU A 72 -4.65 4.07 -5.98
N VAL A 73 -4.34 3.42 -4.84
CA VAL A 73 -3.06 2.73 -4.63
C VAL A 73 -2.92 1.53 -5.55
N GLU A 74 -3.97 0.72 -5.71
CA GLU A 74 -4.01 -0.39 -6.69
C GLU A 74 -3.67 0.12 -8.11
N GLY A 75 -4.32 1.20 -8.54
CA GLY A 75 -4.08 1.79 -9.86
C GLY A 75 -2.65 2.30 -10.05
N GLU A 76 -2.05 2.89 -9.03
CA GLU A 76 -0.66 3.37 -9.07
C GLU A 76 0.35 2.21 -9.09
N LEU A 77 0.14 1.13 -8.31
CA LEU A 77 1.00 -0.05 -8.35
C LEU A 77 0.99 -0.70 -9.75
N ILE A 78 -0.19 -0.83 -10.36
CA ILE A 78 -0.32 -1.36 -11.74
C ILE A 78 0.43 -0.49 -12.75
N ARG A 79 0.45 0.84 -12.57
CA ARG A 79 1.20 1.77 -13.44
C ARG A 79 2.70 1.70 -13.20
N TRP A 80 3.12 1.52 -11.96
CA TRP A 80 4.54 1.53 -11.59
C TRP A 80 5.29 0.37 -12.24
N LEU A 81 4.77 -0.86 -12.20
CA LEU A 81 5.39 -2.00 -12.90
C LEU A 81 5.49 -1.80 -14.42
N LYS A 82 4.46 -1.21 -15.05
CA LYS A 82 4.49 -0.93 -16.50
C LYS A 82 5.62 0.02 -16.88
N ASN A 83 5.97 0.95 -15.98
CA ASN A 83 7.07 1.88 -16.21
C ASN A 83 8.44 1.27 -15.92
N ILE A 84 8.56 0.30 -15.02
CA ILE A 84 9.81 -0.44 -14.76
C ILE A 84 10.15 -1.33 -15.96
N ASN A 85 9.19 -2.11 -16.46
CA ASN A 85 9.40 -3.03 -17.59
C ASN A 85 9.76 -2.33 -18.91
N HIS A 86 9.40 -1.05 -19.08
CA HIS A 86 9.79 -0.26 -20.25
C HIS A 86 11.22 0.31 -20.18
N VAL A 87 11.87 0.31 -19.01
CA VAL A 87 13.24 0.81 -18.86
C VAL A 87 14.28 -0.27 -19.18
N GLU A 88 13.93 -1.56 -19.06
CA GLU A 88 14.85 -2.68 -19.34
C GLU A 88 14.93 -3.09 -20.83
N GLU A 89 14.07 -2.54 -21.71
CA GLU A 89 14.05 -2.88 -23.14
C GLU A 89 14.90 -1.96 -24.05
N ILE A 90 15.84 -1.16 -23.50
CA ILE A 90 16.70 -0.22 -24.26
C ILE A 90 18.19 -0.62 -24.22
#